data_AF-A0A2A2RYJ7-F1
#
_entry.id   AF-A0A2A2RYJ7-F1
#
_cell.length_a   1.000
_cell.length_b   1.000
_cell.length_c   1.000
_cell.angle_alpha   90.00
_cell.angle_beta   90.00
_cell.angle_gamma   90.00
#
_symmetry.space_group_name_H-M   'P 1'
#
loop_
_entity.id
_entity.type
_entity.pdbx_description
1 polymer ?
#
loop_
_entity_poly.entity_id
_entity_poly.type
_entity_poly.pdbx_seq_one_letter_code
_entity_poly.pdbx_strand_id
1 'polypeptide(L)'
;MKLSPLIITAFLSLPLAPTWTAEPANPPPAPLKSDSKEWRFYPAAREAEKARVLLIGDSIMNAYRQRVSAGLKDRATVDAWLMPITIKSPELHDDLRTVLEQGPYDVVHFNIGLHEWMKDFIPEGQYEPLLRAYVKTLKDHAGHATLIWASTTQMTVKKDQPTALDPDNNPSIVERNAIAAREMRLTDVKGNVAKEILV
;
A
#
# COMPACT_ATOMS: atom_id res chain seq x y z
N MET A 1 52.67 -63.96 -12.89
CA MET A 1 51.53 -63.03 -13.04
C MET A 1 50.81 -62.93 -11.70
N LYS A 2 50.92 -61.80 -11.00
CA LYS A 2 50.19 -61.50 -9.76
C LYS A 2 49.12 -60.46 -10.09
N LEU A 3 47.85 -60.79 -9.85
CA LEU A 3 46.72 -59.86 -9.96
C LEU A 3 46.51 -59.21 -8.59
N SER A 4 46.54 -57.88 -8.55
CA SER A 4 46.15 -57.07 -7.39
C SER A 4 44.64 -56.80 -7.44
N PRO A 5 43.91 -56.76 -6.32
CA PRO A 5 42.52 -56.37 -6.32
C PRO A 5 42.41 -54.82 -6.26
N LEU A 6 41.64 -54.26 -7.18
CA LEU A 6 41.28 -52.85 -7.20
C LEU A 6 40.08 -52.64 -6.25
N ILE A 7 40.28 -51.96 -5.12
CA ILE A 7 39.20 -51.53 -4.23
C ILE A 7 38.68 -50.21 -4.78
N ILE A 8 37.47 -50.23 -5.37
CA ILE A 8 36.74 -49.02 -5.79
C ILE A 8 35.93 -48.53 -4.58
N THR A 9 36.44 -47.52 -3.88
CA THR A 9 35.69 -46.81 -2.84
C THR A 9 34.79 -45.78 -3.52
N ALA A 10 33.52 -46.10 -3.70
CA ALA A 10 32.52 -45.13 -4.15
C ALA A 10 32.11 -44.22 -2.99
N PHE A 11 32.56 -42.96 -2.99
CA PHE A 11 32.00 -41.93 -2.12
C PHE A 11 30.64 -41.50 -2.66
N LEU A 12 29.57 -41.90 -1.97
CA LEU A 12 28.22 -41.42 -2.23
C LEU A 12 28.08 -40.02 -1.61
N SER A 13 28.33 -38.96 -2.39
CA SER A 13 28.04 -37.59 -1.95
C SER A 13 26.52 -37.36 -2.05
N LEU A 14 25.83 -37.52 -0.92
CA LEU A 14 24.45 -37.03 -0.77
C LEU A 14 24.45 -35.51 -0.94
N PRO A 15 23.69 -34.93 -1.87
CA PRO A 15 23.54 -33.48 -1.93
C PRO A 15 22.85 -33.02 -0.64
N LEU A 16 23.49 -32.09 0.07
CA LEU A 16 22.85 -31.33 1.14
C LEU A 16 21.64 -30.62 0.53
N ALA A 17 20.44 -31.14 0.79
CA ALA A 17 19.22 -30.41 0.49
C ALA A 17 19.26 -29.10 1.30
N PRO A 18 19.09 -27.92 0.69
CA PRO A 18 18.99 -26.69 1.44
C PRO A 18 17.80 -26.83 2.39
N THR A 19 18.07 -26.82 3.69
CA THR A 19 17.03 -26.68 4.70
C THR A 19 16.46 -25.28 4.56
N TRP A 20 15.41 -25.13 3.75
CA TRP A 20 14.61 -23.92 3.70
C TRP A 20 13.87 -23.81 5.03
N THR A 21 14.50 -23.18 6.03
CA THR A 21 13.78 -22.69 7.19
C THR A 21 12.98 -21.49 6.72
N ALA A 22 11.66 -21.64 6.63
CA ALA A 22 10.78 -20.50 6.44
C ALA A 22 11.13 -19.44 7.50
N GLU A 23 11.43 -18.23 7.05
CA GLU A 23 11.67 -17.10 7.94
C GLU A 23 10.42 -16.95 8.84
N PRO A 24 10.58 -16.82 10.17
CA PRO A 24 9.44 -16.66 11.05
C PRO A 24 8.61 -15.46 10.60
N ALA A 25 7.28 -15.60 10.66
CA ALA A 25 6.37 -14.48 10.43
C ALA A 25 6.82 -13.31 11.32
N ASN A 26 6.97 -12.12 10.73
CA ASN A 26 7.47 -10.96 11.46
C ASN A 26 6.58 -10.68 12.67
N PRO A 27 7.17 -10.19 13.78
CA PRO A 27 6.37 -9.73 14.90
C PRO A 27 5.33 -8.72 14.39
N PRO A 28 4.09 -8.75 14.91
CA PRO A 28 3.10 -7.77 14.52
C PRO A 28 3.65 -6.35 14.76
N PRO A 29 3.31 -5.38 13.89
CA PRO A 29 3.78 -4.02 14.06
C PRO A 29 3.43 -3.48 15.44
N ALA A 30 4.18 -2.45 15.87
CA ALA A 30 3.71 -1.61 16.96
C ALA A 30 2.28 -1.11 16.64
N PRO A 31 1.37 -1.09 17.63
CA PRO A 31 0.03 -0.57 17.42
C PRO A 31 0.08 0.86 16.89
N LEU A 32 -0.69 1.14 15.84
CA LEU A 32 -0.81 2.49 15.29
C LEU A 32 -1.70 3.33 16.21
N LYS A 33 -1.45 4.64 16.30
CA LYS A 33 -2.30 5.54 17.08
C LYS A 33 -3.73 5.58 16.53
N SER A 34 -3.88 5.36 15.23
CA SER A 34 -5.14 5.26 14.52
C SER A 34 -5.81 3.88 14.57
N ASP A 35 -5.21 2.87 15.23
CA ASP A 35 -5.76 1.52 15.23
C ASP A 35 -7.11 1.41 15.95
N SER A 36 -7.98 0.60 15.37
CA SER A 36 -9.25 0.13 15.93
C SER A 36 -9.49 -1.33 15.51
N LYS A 37 -10.66 -1.88 15.87
CA LYS A 37 -11.03 -3.25 15.46
C LYS A 37 -11.06 -3.43 13.93
N GLU A 38 -11.54 -2.40 13.21
CA GLU A 38 -11.79 -2.45 11.77
C GLU A 38 -10.66 -1.77 10.97
N TRP A 39 -10.12 -0.68 11.51
CA TRP A 39 -9.10 0.14 10.87
C TRP A 39 -7.75 -0.14 11.49
N ARG A 40 -6.85 -0.77 10.74
CA ARG A 40 -5.55 -1.21 11.21
C ARG A 40 -4.65 -1.62 10.06
N PHE A 41 -3.41 -1.98 10.41
CA PHE A 41 -2.51 -2.69 9.51
C PHE A 41 -2.86 -4.18 9.39
N TYR A 42 -2.83 -4.69 8.16
CA TYR A 42 -3.07 -6.08 7.78
C TYR A 42 -1.80 -6.62 7.10
N PRO A 43 -0.91 -7.29 7.85
CA PRO A 43 0.28 -7.92 7.27
C PRO A 43 -0.09 -9.17 6.47
N ALA A 44 0.59 -9.37 5.35
CA ALA A 44 0.71 -10.65 4.67
C ALA A 44 1.92 -11.44 5.20
N ALA A 45 1.87 -12.76 5.07
CA ALA A 45 3.05 -13.58 5.30
C ALA A 45 4.16 -13.17 4.33
N ARG A 46 5.39 -12.99 4.83
CA ARG A 46 6.54 -12.73 3.96
C ARG A 46 6.96 -14.00 3.24
N GLU A 47 7.33 -13.85 1.98
CA GLU A 47 7.84 -14.93 1.13
C GLU A 47 9.08 -14.39 0.39
N ALA A 48 10.25 -14.99 0.63
CA ALA A 48 11.55 -14.43 0.24
C ALA A 48 11.68 -14.12 -1.26
N GLU A 49 11.05 -14.91 -2.13
CA GLU A 49 11.14 -14.76 -3.59
C GLU A 49 10.06 -13.86 -4.19
N LYS A 50 9.16 -13.29 -3.36
CA LYS A 50 8.04 -12.46 -3.82
C LYS A 50 8.31 -11.00 -3.55
N ALA A 51 7.94 -10.15 -4.51
CA ALA A 51 7.93 -8.70 -4.32
C ALA A 51 6.97 -8.32 -3.17
N ARG A 52 7.24 -7.20 -2.51
CA ARG A 52 6.41 -6.68 -1.42
C ARG A 52 5.64 -5.45 -1.86
N VAL A 53 4.32 -5.54 -1.75
CA VAL A 53 3.40 -4.46 -2.08
C VAL A 53 2.71 -3.97 -0.82
N LEU A 54 2.64 -2.66 -0.63
CA LEU A 54 1.81 -2.03 0.39
C LEU A 54 0.63 -1.30 -0.26
N LEU A 55 -0.58 -1.59 0.20
CA LEU A 55 -1.78 -0.81 -0.11
C LEU A 55 -2.11 0.11 1.07
N ILE A 56 -2.21 1.42 0.83
CA ILE A 56 -2.65 2.41 1.82
C ILE A 56 -3.95 3.04 1.32
N GLY A 57 -4.98 3.06 2.14
CA GLY A 57 -6.22 3.74 1.80
C GLY A 57 -7.35 3.44 2.77
N ASP A 58 -8.54 3.88 2.38
CA ASP A 58 -9.74 3.78 3.20
C ASP A 58 -10.62 2.57 2.79
N SER A 59 -11.92 2.66 3.11
CA SER A 59 -12.93 1.67 2.77
C SER A 59 -12.97 1.28 1.28
N ILE A 60 -12.63 2.19 0.35
CA ILE A 60 -12.60 1.90 -1.08
C ILE A 60 -11.46 0.93 -1.40
N MET A 61 -10.29 1.16 -0.82
CA MET A 61 -9.17 0.23 -0.92
C MET A 61 -9.51 -1.13 -0.31
N ASN A 62 -10.18 -1.13 0.85
CA ASN A 62 -10.62 -2.36 1.49
C ASN A 62 -11.56 -3.20 0.61
N ALA A 63 -12.40 -2.56 -0.21
CA ALA A 63 -13.31 -3.26 -1.11
C ALA A 63 -12.58 -4.06 -2.21
N TYR A 64 -11.42 -3.59 -2.70
CA TYR A 64 -10.69 -4.26 -3.78
C TYR A 64 -9.40 -4.99 -3.34
N ARG A 65 -8.91 -4.78 -2.10
CA ARG A 65 -7.59 -5.32 -1.67
C ARG A 65 -7.46 -6.82 -1.86
N GLN A 66 -8.50 -7.60 -1.57
CA GLN A 66 -8.47 -9.06 -1.70
C GLN A 66 -8.32 -9.49 -3.16
N ARG A 67 -8.95 -8.76 -4.09
CA ARG A 67 -8.80 -9.01 -5.53
C ARG A 67 -7.37 -8.70 -5.99
N VAL A 68 -6.77 -7.63 -5.47
CA VAL A 68 -5.37 -7.27 -5.75
C VAL A 68 -4.42 -8.35 -5.21
N SER A 69 -4.56 -8.75 -3.95
CA SER A 69 -3.76 -9.82 -3.34
C SER A 69 -3.88 -11.14 -4.12
N ALA A 70 -5.09 -11.54 -4.50
CA ALA A 70 -5.31 -12.76 -5.28
C ALA A 70 -4.69 -12.69 -6.69
N GLY A 71 -4.79 -11.54 -7.37
CA GLY A 71 -4.20 -11.34 -8.70
C GLY A 71 -2.66 -11.23 -8.70
N LEU A 72 -2.06 -11.03 -7.52
CA LEU A 72 -0.62 -10.94 -7.32
C LEU A 72 -0.03 -12.15 -6.62
N LYS A 73 -0.83 -13.14 -6.21
CA LYS A 73 -0.41 -14.22 -5.30
C LYS A 73 0.88 -14.95 -5.69
N ASP A 74 1.15 -15.10 -7.00
CA ASP A 74 2.33 -15.84 -7.51
C ASP A 74 3.55 -14.92 -7.73
N ARG A 75 3.41 -13.61 -7.52
CA ARG A 75 4.42 -12.58 -7.81
C ARG A 75 4.78 -11.69 -6.62
N ALA A 76 3.82 -11.44 -5.73
CA ALA A 76 3.99 -10.53 -4.63
C ALA A 76 3.16 -10.92 -3.40
N THR A 77 3.64 -10.52 -2.23
CA THR A 77 2.85 -10.46 -0.98
C THR A 77 2.34 -9.04 -0.81
N VAL A 78 1.13 -8.90 -0.26
CA VAL A 78 0.42 -7.62 -0.23
C VAL A 78 -0.01 -7.29 1.19
N ASP A 79 0.71 -6.36 1.81
CA ASP A 79 0.33 -5.73 3.06
C ASP A 79 -0.72 -4.64 2.78
N ALA A 80 -1.58 -4.37 3.75
CA ALA A 80 -2.56 -3.28 3.63
C ALA A 80 -2.68 -2.49 4.92
N TRP A 81 -2.60 -1.16 4.83
CA TRP A 81 -3.02 -0.27 5.91
C TRP A 81 -4.39 0.32 5.57
N LEU A 82 -5.40 -0.13 6.30
CA LEU A 82 -6.75 0.43 6.23
C LEU A 82 -6.84 1.60 7.20
N MET A 83 -6.74 2.80 6.64
CA MET A 83 -6.49 4.05 7.35
C MET A 83 -7.82 4.78 7.68
N PRO A 84 -8.12 5.08 8.96
CA PRO A 84 -9.35 5.77 9.35
C PRO A 84 -9.22 7.31 9.40
N ILE A 85 -8.02 7.80 9.14
CA ILE A 85 -7.60 9.18 9.43
C ILE A 85 -7.52 10.02 8.17
N THR A 86 -7.41 11.34 8.37
CA THR A 86 -7.42 12.34 7.30
C THR A 86 -6.03 12.90 7.06
N ILE A 87 -5.85 13.62 5.95
CA ILE A 87 -4.55 14.25 5.63
C ILE A 87 -4.08 15.31 6.66
N LYS A 88 -4.99 15.79 7.52
CA LYS A 88 -4.70 16.74 8.61
C LYS A 88 -4.62 16.10 10.00
N SER A 89 -4.75 14.77 10.10
CA SER A 89 -4.70 14.08 11.39
C SER A 89 -3.29 14.17 12.01
N PRO A 90 -3.15 14.51 13.31
CA PRO A 90 -1.85 14.71 13.93
C PRO A 90 -0.98 13.44 13.98
N GLU A 91 -1.61 12.27 14.00
CA GLU A 91 -0.96 10.96 14.01
C GLU A 91 -0.51 10.45 12.63
N LEU A 92 -0.95 11.08 11.53
CA LEU A 92 -0.78 10.54 10.17
C LEU A 92 0.67 10.18 9.84
N HIS A 93 1.61 11.10 10.11
CA HIS A 93 3.00 10.91 9.73
C HIS A 93 3.73 9.87 10.61
N ASP A 94 3.34 9.78 11.89
CA ASP A 94 3.90 8.79 12.81
C ASP A 94 3.43 7.38 12.42
N ASP A 95 2.13 7.22 12.23
CA ASP A 95 1.56 5.92 11.86
C ASP A 95 2.03 5.48 10.46
N LEU A 96 2.09 6.42 9.50
CA LEU A 96 2.62 6.14 8.16
C LEU A 96 4.05 5.61 8.23
N ARG A 97 4.91 6.24 9.04
CA ARG A 97 6.29 5.78 9.23
C ARG A 97 6.34 4.36 9.82
N THR A 98 5.56 4.08 10.87
CA THR A 98 5.48 2.73 11.47
C THR A 98 5.03 1.66 10.46
N VAL A 99 4.10 2.01 9.57
CA VAL A 99 3.64 1.12 8.48
C VAL A 99 4.74 0.92 7.42
N LEU A 100 5.43 1.98 7.00
CA LEU A 100 6.50 1.89 6.00
C LEU A 100 7.72 1.11 6.53
N GLU A 101 7.99 1.17 7.84
CA GLU A 101 9.03 0.37 8.52
C GLU A 101 8.75 -1.14 8.51
N GLN A 102 7.51 -1.57 8.22
CA GLN A 102 7.20 -2.99 7.99
C GLN A 102 7.77 -3.50 6.66
N GLY A 103 8.30 -2.62 5.81
CA GLY A 103 8.99 -2.91 4.56
C GLY A 103 10.32 -3.67 4.73
N PRO A 104 11.25 -3.59 3.77
CA PRO A 104 11.20 -2.78 2.56
C PRO A 104 10.03 -3.18 1.64
N TYR A 105 9.57 -2.24 0.82
CA TYR A 105 8.50 -2.45 -0.16
C TYR A 105 9.03 -2.15 -1.56
N ASP A 106 8.66 -2.98 -2.53
CA ASP A 106 8.96 -2.73 -3.94
C ASP A 106 7.94 -1.76 -4.55
N VAL A 107 6.69 -1.80 -4.07
CA VAL A 107 5.60 -0.94 -4.53
C VAL A 107 4.77 -0.45 -3.34
N VAL A 108 4.47 0.84 -3.32
CA VAL A 108 3.49 1.43 -2.41
C VAL A 108 2.38 2.07 -3.24
N HIS A 109 1.19 1.49 -3.20
CA HIS A 109 -0.01 2.05 -3.79
C HIS A 109 -0.83 2.76 -2.71
N PHE A 110 -1.11 4.04 -2.88
CA PHE A 110 -1.74 4.85 -1.83
C PHE A 110 -2.86 5.75 -2.34
N ASN A 111 -3.86 5.95 -1.48
CA ASN A 111 -4.89 6.98 -1.59
C ASN A 111 -5.18 7.59 -0.21
N ILE A 112 -5.47 8.89 -0.18
CA ILE A 112 -6.00 9.62 0.98
C ILE A 112 -6.93 10.73 0.45
N GLY A 113 -8.20 10.73 0.85
CA GLY A 113 -9.11 11.79 0.43
C GLY A 113 -10.58 11.58 0.72
N LEU A 114 -11.07 10.34 0.84
CA LEU A 114 -12.51 10.13 1.06
C LEU A 114 -12.92 10.37 2.53
N HIS A 115 -12.00 10.51 3.48
CA HIS A 115 -12.35 10.93 4.84
C HIS A 115 -12.45 12.45 5.02
N GLU A 116 -11.96 13.22 4.04
CA GLU A 116 -12.00 14.69 4.05
C GLU A 116 -12.89 15.28 2.95
N TRP A 117 -13.70 14.47 2.25
CA TRP A 117 -14.48 14.86 1.05
C TRP A 117 -15.31 16.13 1.18
N MET A 118 -15.86 16.41 2.37
CA MET A 118 -16.72 17.56 2.60
C MET A 118 -16.04 18.87 2.20
N LYS A 119 -16.86 19.74 1.59
CA LYS A 119 -16.49 21.13 1.36
C LYS A 119 -16.09 21.78 2.70
N ASP A 120 -15.04 22.61 2.66
CA ASP A 120 -14.49 23.35 3.81
C ASP A 120 -13.88 22.50 4.95
N PHE A 121 -13.87 21.16 4.85
CA PHE A 121 -13.23 20.31 5.87
C PHE A 121 -11.72 20.57 5.97
N ILE A 122 -11.07 20.76 4.82
CA ILE A 122 -9.71 21.28 4.74
C ILE A 122 -9.83 22.78 4.42
N PRO A 123 -9.29 23.67 5.26
CA PRO A 123 -9.32 25.11 4.97
C PRO A 123 -8.65 25.44 3.64
N GLU A 124 -9.09 26.52 3.01
CA GLU A 124 -8.54 27.01 1.75
C GLU A 124 -7.01 27.15 1.84
N GLY A 125 -6.31 26.71 0.78
CA GLY A 125 -4.85 26.75 0.71
C GLY A 125 -4.10 25.73 1.59
N GLN A 126 -4.79 24.94 2.44
CA GLN A 126 -4.12 23.97 3.32
C GLN A 126 -3.95 22.58 2.71
N TYR A 127 -4.75 22.21 1.69
CA TYR A 127 -4.67 20.86 1.12
C TYR A 127 -3.31 20.57 0.47
N GLU A 128 -2.79 21.48 -0.36
CA GLU A 128 -1.51 21.30 -1.05
C GLU A 128 -0.31 21.13 -0.09
N PRO A 129 -0.09 22.00 0.94
CA PRO A 129 1.01 21.79 1.87
C PRO A 129 0.88 20.51 2.70
N LEU A 130 -0.34 20.12 3.10
CA LEU A 130 -0.59 18.85 3.80
C LEU A 130 -0.25 17.65 2.91
N LEU A 131 -0.68 17.69 1.64
CA LEU A 131 -0.36 16.64 0.67
C LEU A 131 1.14 16.55 0.40
N ARG A 132 1.82 17.69 0.27
CA ARG A 132 3.27 17.72 0.06
C ARG A 132 4.01 17.12 1.25
N ALA A 133 3.58 17.39 2.47
CA ALA A 133 4.13 16.75 3.67
C ALA A 133 3.91 15.23 3.67
N TYR A 134 2.71 14.77 3.32
CA TYR A 134 2.38 13.35 3.23
C TYR A 134 3.24 12.61 2.20
N VAL A 135 3.37 13.17 0.98
CA VAL A 135 4.26 12.63 -0.07
C VAL A 135 5.71 12.65 0.36
N LYS A 136 6.15 13.69 1.08
CA LYS A 136 7.51 13.75 1.62
C LYS A 136 7.77 12.59 2.58
N THR A 137 6.86 12.29 3.50
CA THR A 137 7.00 11.13 4.41
C THR A 137 7.09 9.81 3.64
N LEU A 138 6.27 9.61 2.62
CA LEU A 138 6.36 8.43 1.75
C LEU A 138 7.75 8.30 1.09
N LYS A 139 8.27 9.40 0.54
CA LYS A 139 9.58 9.40 -0.13
C LYS A 139 10.75 9.23 0.84
N ASP A 140 10.69 9.82 2.02
CA ASP A 140 11.75 9.72 3.02
C ASP A 140 11.88 8.28 3.56
N HIS A 141 10.76 7.55 3.68
CA HIS A 141 10.72 6.22 4.31
C HIS A 141 10.57 5.05 3.32
N ALA A 142 10.14 5.32 2.08
CA ALA A 142 9.98 4.33 1.03
C ALA A 142 10.44 4.83 -0.35
N GLY A 143 11.44 5.71 -0.39
CA GLY A 143 11.97 6.28 -1.64
C GLY A 143 12.61 5.29 -2.61
N HIS A 144 12.89 4.05 -2.18
CA HIS A 144 13.30 2.95 -3.05
C HIS A 144 12.12 2.25 -3.74
N ALA A 145 10.92 2.37 -3.17
CA ALA A 145 9.72 1.75 -3.70
C ALA A 145 9.21 2.52 -4.92
N THR A 146 8.56 1.81 -5.83
CA THR A 146 7.69 2.47 -6.82
C THR A 146 6.44 2.99 -6.12
N LEU A 147 6.33 4.32 -6.01
CA LEU A 147 5.16 4.98 -5.44
C LEU A 147 4.08 5.16 -6.53
N ILE A 148 2.86 4.70 -6.24
CA ILE A 148 1.68 4.79 -7.12
C ILE A 148 0.55 5.47 -6.35
N TRP A 149 0.21 6.69 -6.76
CA TRP A 149 -0.94 7.41 -6.23
C TRP A 149 -2.21 7.03 -6.99
N ALA A 150 -3.29 6.73 -6.26
CA ALA A 150 -4.63 6.63 -6.82
C ALA A 150 -5.46 7.87 -6.43
N SER A 151 -6.16 8.45 -7.40
CA SER A 151 -7.06 9.57 -7.13
C SER A 151 -8.29 9.14 -6.33
N THR A 152 -8.84 10.05 -5.54
CA THR A 152 -10.06 9.81 -4.76
C THR A 152 -11.26 9.66 -5.70
N THR A 153 -12.10 8.65 -5.47
CA THR A 153 -13.31 8.41 -6.26
C THR A 153 -14.38 9.46 -5.95
N GLN A 154 -15.20 9.77 -6.95
CA GLN A 154 -16.36 10.63 -6.77
C GLN A 154 -17.48 9.90 -6.02
N MET A 155 -18.29 10.65 -5.28
CA MET A 155 -19.43 10.12 -4.54
C MET A 155 -20.71 10.17 -5.36
N THR A 156 -21.60 9.20 -5.12
CA THR A 156 -22.95 9.15 -5.71
C THR A 156 -23.99 9.76 -4.77
N VAL A 157 -25.03 10.40 -5.30
CA VAL A 157 -26.07 11.10 -4.51
C VAL A 157 -26.83 10.16 -3.58
N LYS A 158 -27.15 8.94 -4.03
CA LYS A 158 -27.97 7.97 -3.29
C LYS A 158 -27.66 6.54 -3.67
N LYS A 159 -27.91 5.60 -2.75
CA LYS A 159 -27.74 4.16 -2.95
C LYS A 159 -28.62 3.60 -4.09
N ASP A 160 -29.77 4.22 -4.36
CA ASP A 160 -30.71 3.83 -5.43
C ASP A 160 -30.44 4.52 -6.78
N GLN A 161 -29.45 5.42 -6.83
CA GLN A 161 -29.03 6.12 -8.05
C GLN A 161 -27.50 6.04 -8.21
N PRO A 162 -26.95 4.84 -8.44
CA PRO A 162 -25.51 4.58 -8.40
C PRO A 162 -24.70 5.31 -9.49
N THR A 163 -25.37 5.94 -10.45
CA THR A 163 -24.72 6.71 -11.53
C THR A 163 -24.85 8.22 -11.34
N ALA A 164 -25.68 8.69 -10.40
CA ALA A 164 -25.85 10.11 -10.14
C ALA A 164 -24.74 10.57 -9.19
N LEU A 165 -23.91 11.51 -9.63
CA LEU A 165 -22.83 12.09 -8.82
C LEU A 165 -23.35 13.17 -7.87
N ASP A 166 -22.84 13.19 -6.63
CA ASP A 166 -23.09 14.24 -5.64
C ASP A 166 -22.61 15.61 -6.17
N PRO A 167 -23.52 16.57 -6.48
CA PRO A 167 -23.13 17.84 -7.07
C PRO A 167 -22.49 18.80 -6.07
N ASP A 168 -22.73 18.62 -4.78
CA ASP A 168 -22.29 19.54 -3.73
C ASP A 168 -20.86 19.24 -3.30
N ASN A 169 -20.50 17.96 -3.24
CA ASN A 169 -19.24 17.50 -2.66
C ASN A 169 -18.18 17.09 -3.67
N ASN A 170 -18.59 16.58 -4.84
CA ASN A 170 -17.64 16.20 -5.88
C ASN A 170 -16.77 17.35 -6.41
N PRO A 171 -17.21 18.62 -6.46
CA PRO A 171 -16.31 19.71 -6.85
C PRO A 171 -15.03 19.77 -6.01
N SER A 172 -15.13 19.60 -4.69
CA SER A 172 -13.95 19.56 -3.81
C SER A 172 -13.06 18.34 -4.05
N ILE A 173 -13.65 17.18 -4.37
CA ILE A 173 -12.89 15.97 -4.74
C ILE A 173 -12.13 16.19 -6.06
N VAL A 174 -12.78 16.77 -7.07
CA VAL A 174 -12.18 17.08 -8.38
C VAL A 174 -11.03 18.06 -8.24
N GLU A 175 -11.22 19.14 -7.48
CA GLU A 175 -10.18 20.13 -7.21
C GLU A 175 -8.97 19.50 -6.52
N ARG A 176 -9.19 18.72 -5.46
CA ARG A 176 -8.12 18.04 -4.71
C ARG A 176 -7.39 17.00 -5.56
N ASN A 177 -8.11 16.23 -6.38
CA ASN A 177 -7.49 15.32 -7.34
C ASN A 177 -6.62 16.06 -8.36
N ALA A 178 -7.04 17.24 -8.82
CA ALA A 178 -6.23 18.05 -9.72
C ALA A 178 -4.96 18.59 -9.04
N ILE A 179 -5.05 19.02 -7.77
CA ILE A 179 -3.88 19.40 -6.95
C ILE A 179 -2.95 18.19 -6.79
N ALA A 180 -3.48 17.05 -6.38
CA ALA A 180 -2.69 15.86 -6.14
C ALA A 180 -2.00 15.34 -7.39
N ALA A 181 -2.69 15.31 -8.53
CA ALA A 181 -2.09 14.93 -9.80
C ALA A 181 -0.92 15.85 -10.20
N ARG A 182 -1.00 17.15 -9.89
CA ARG A 182 0.13 18.08 -10.10
C ARG A 182 1.30 17.74 -9.18
N GLU A 183 1.05 17.56 -7.88
CA GLU A 183 2.09 17.22 -6.91
C GLU A 183 2.78 15.89 -7.25
N MET A 184 2.05 14.86 -7.68
CA MET A 184 2.65 13.59 -8.06
C MET A 184 3.61 13.74 -9.25
N ARG A 185 3.27 14.57 -10.25
CA ARG A 185 4.18 14.87 -11.37
C ARG A 185 5.43 15.60 -10.93
N LEU A 186 5.31 16.56 -10.00
CA LEU A 186 6.44 17.32 -9.47
C LEU A 186 7.39 16.47 -8.61
N THR A 187 6.86 15.38 -8.03
CA THR A 187 7.59 14.52 -7.10
C THR A 187 7.99 13.16 -7.67
N ASP A 188 7.79 12.93 -8.97
CA ASP A 188 8.05 11.67 -9.68
C ASP A 188 7.31 10.45 -9.08
N VAL A 189 6.09 10.70 -8.60
CA VAL A 189 5.17 9.64 -8.17
C VAL A 189 4.28 9.26 -9.36
N LYS A 190 4.11 7.96 -9.61
CA LYS A 190 3.24 7.49 -10.69
C LYS A 190 1.79 7.78 -10.35
N GLY A 191 1.07 8.46 -11.23
CA GLY A 191 -0.36 8.74 -11.05
C GLY A 191 -1.26 7.70 -11.71
N ASN A 192 -2.27 7.26 -10.98
CA ASN A 192 -3.40 6.48 -11.47
C ASN A 192 -4.69 7.29 -11.24
N VAL A 193 -5.08 8.04 -12.26
CA VAL A 193 -6.32 8.83 -12.21
C VAL A 193 -7.48 7.89 -12.49
N ALA A 194 -8.33 7.68 -11.49
CA ALA A 194 -9.57 6.95 -11.62
C ALA A 194 -10.45 7.64 -12.67
N LYS A 195 -10.56 7.03 -13.85
CA LYS A 195 -11.62 7.34 -14.81
C LYS A 195 -12.82 6.51 -14.37
N GLU A 196 -13.73 7.14 -13.63
CA GLU A 196 -15.05 6.57 -13.28
C GLU A 196 -14.99 5.11 -12.80
N ILE A 197 -14.46 4.88 -11.59
CA ILE A 197 -14.80 3.65 -10.87
C ILE A 197 -16.16 3.89 -10.23
N LEU A 198 -17.22 3.68 -11.02
CA LEU A 198 -18.57 3.45 -10.49
C LEU A 198 -18.54 2.06 -9.85
N VAL A 199 -18.59 2.01 -8.52
CA VAL A 199 -18.78 0.77 -7.75
C VAL A 199 -20.26 0.42 -7.74
#